data_AF-A0A535MPR7-F1
#
_entry.id   AF-A0A535MPR7-F1
#
_cell.length_a   1.000
_cell.length_b   1.000
_cell.length_c   1.000
_cell.angle_alpha   90.00
_cell.angle_beta   90.00
_cell.angle_gamma   90.00
#
_symmetry.space_group_name_H-M   'P 1'
#
loop_
_entity.id
_entity.type
_entity.pdbx_description
1 polymer ?
#
loop_
_entity_poly.entity_id
_entity_poly.type
_entity_poly.pdbx_seq_one_letter_code
_entity_poly.pdbx_strand_id
1 'polypeptide(L)' 'MHVTPEAILSLLATLFVAAIFALMVNELVALAQGRAPLADRIRAWIQQYPRAAIALAVVIGMVLGHLVWP' A
#
# COMPACT_ATOMS: atom_id res chain seq x y z
N MET A 1 -7.09 -21.59 16.85
CA MET A 1 -6.20 -21.10 15.77
C MET A 1 -5.09 -20.30 16.44
N HIS A 2 -3.85 -20.80 16.45
CA HIS A 2 -2.71 -20.02 16.91
C HIS A 2 -2.32 -19.08 15.77
N VAL A 3 -2.67 -17.80 15.90
CA VAL A 3 -2.24 -16.78 14.94
C VAL A 3 -0.79 -16.47 15.27
N THR A 4 0.14 -16.96 14.42
CA THR A 4 1.56 -16.68 14.59
C THR A 4 1.93 -15.37 13.87
N PRO A 5 2.93 -14.61 14.36
CA PRO A 5 3.35 -13.35 13.72
C PRO A 5 3.69 -13.52 12.23
N GLU A 6 4.28 -14.65 11.86
CA GLU A 6 4.65 -14.96 10.48
C GLU A 6 3.41 -15.10 9.58
N ALA A 7 2.33 -15.70 10.09
CA ALA A 7 1.08 -15.84 9.36
C ALA A 7 0.41 -14.47 9.10
N ILE A 8 0.45 -13.57 10.08
CA ILE A 8 -0.05 -12.19 9.94
C ILE A 8 0.76 -11.44 8.87
N LEU A 9 2.10 -11.51 8.95
CA LEU A 9 2.99 -10.84 8.02
C LEU A 9 2.79 -11.37 6.59
N SER A 10 2.69 -12.69 6.42
CA SER A 10 2.44 -13.32 5.12
C SER A 10 1.10 -12.89 4.51
N LEU A 11 0.05 -12.81 5.33
CA LEU A 11 -1.27 -12.32 4.90
C LEU A 11 -1.23 -10.84 4.50
N LEU A 12 -0.58 -9.99 5.30
CA LEU A 12 -0.41 -8.57 5.00
C LEU A 12 0.40 -8.37 3.72
N ALA A 13 1.50 -9.10 3.55
CA ALA A 13 2.33 -9.04 2.35
C ALA A 13 1.53 -9.47 1.11
N THR A 14 0.76 -10.55 1.22
CA THR A 14 -0.11 -11.03 0.13
C THR A 14 -1.17 -10.00 -0.23
N LEU A 15 -1.84 -9.42 0.78
CA LEU A 15 -2.84 -8.38 0.57
C LEU A 15 -2.23 -7.12 -0.06
N PHE A 16 -1.02 -6.74 0.36
CA PHE A 16 -0.29 -5.61 -0.19
C PHE A 16 0.06 -5.83 -1.67
N VAL A 17 0.60 -6.99 -2.02
CA VAL A 17 0.90 -7.34 -3.42
C VAL A 17 -0.38 -7.39 -4.26
N ALA A 18 -1.45 -7.99 -3.73
CA ALA A 18 -2.74 -8.03 -4.41
C ALA A 18 -3.31 -6.61 -4.65
N ALA A 19 -3.17 -5.71 -3.67
CA ALA A 19 -3.58 -4.31 -3.81
C ALA A 19 -2.77 -3.57 -4.89
N ILE A 20 -1.45 -3.76 -4.94
CA ILE A 20 -0.60 -3.19 -6.00
C ILE A 20 -1.01 -3.75 -7.36
N PHE A 21 -1.21 -5.06 -7.47
CA PHE A 21 -1.63 -5.70 -8.73
C PHE A 21 -2.98 -5.16 -9.21
N ALA A 22 -3.97 -5.05 -8.31
CA ALA A 22 -5.26 -4.46 -8.64
C ALA A 22 -5.13 -2.99 -9.09
N LEU A 23 -4.21 -2.24 -8.48
CA LEU A 23 -3.92 -0.86 -8.85
C LEU A 23 -3.30 -0.78 -10.26
N MET A 24 -2.36 -1.67 -10.59
CA MET A 24 -1.78 -1.78 -11.95
C MET A 24 -2.83 -2.14 -12.99
N VAL A 25 -3.72 -3.10 -12.70
CA VAL A 25 -4.84 -3.46 -13.60
C VAL A 25 -5.74 -2.26 -13.81
N ASN A 26 -6.07 -1.52 -12.76
CA ASN A 26 -6.85 -0.29 -12.87
C ASN A 26 -6.14 0.76 -13.74
N GLU A 27 -4.82 0.94 -13.59
CA GLU A 27 -4.06 1.85 -14.46
C GLU A 27 -4.12 1.43 -15.93
N LEU A 28 -3.91 0.16 -16.23
CA LEU A 28 -4.02 -0.39 -17.58
C LEU A 28 -5.40 -0.10 -18.19
N VAL A 29 -6.47 -0.36 -17.45
CA VAL A 29 -7.85 -0.10 -17.90
C VAL A 29 -8.12 1.39 -18.06
N ALA A 30 -7.66 2.23 -17.12
CA ALA A 30 -7.85 3.68 -17.18
C ALA A 30 -7.15 4.28 -18.41
N LEU A 31 -5.91 3.87 -18.67
CA LEU A 31 -5.14 4.30 -19.84
C LEU A 31 -5.81 3.84 -21.15
N ALA A 32 -6.27 2.57 -21.21
CA ALA A 32 -7.00 2.06 -22.36
C ALA A 32 -8.30 2.84 -22.64
N GLN A 33 -8.92 3.43 -21.62
CA GLN A 33 -10.14 4.22 -21.71
C GLN A 33 -9.90 5.73 -21.81
N GLY A 34 -8.63 6.17 -21.85
CA GLY A 34 -8.28 7.59 -21.86
C GLY A 34 -8.68 8.36 -20.59
N ARG A 35 -8.84 7.67 -19.45
CA ARG A 35 -9.21 8.27 -18.16
C ARG A 35 -7.98 8.47 -17.27
N ALA A 36 -8.07 9.40 -16.33
CA ALA A 36 -7.01 9.65 -15.36
C ALA A 36 -6.80 8.42 -14.43
N PRO A 37 -5.57 7.89 -14.33
CA PRO A 37 -5.21 6.81 -13.40
C PRO A 37 -5.51 7.13 -11.93
N LEU A 38 -5.78 6.09 -11.14
CA LEU A 38 -6.01 6.24 -9.70
C LEU A 38 -4.72 6.68 -8.97
N ALA A 39 -3.55 6.29 -9.47
CA ALA A 39 -2.27 6.76 -8.94
C ALA A 39 -2.10 8.28 -8.99
N ASP A 40 -2.71 8.97 -9.95
CA ASP A 40 -2.67 10.44 -9.99
C ASP A 40 -3.43 11.06 -8.81
N ARG A 41 -4.53 10.43 -8.39
CA ARG A 41 -5.29 10.86 -7.21
C ARG A 41 -4.49 10.63 -5.93
N ILE A 42 -3.82 9.49 -5.83
CA ILE A 42 -2.92 9.19 -4.70
C ILE A 42 -1.76 10.19 -4.67
N ARG A 43 -1.14 10.46 -5.82
CA ARG A 43 -0.05 11.43 -5.96
C ARG A 43 -0.49 12.82 -5.54
N ALA A 44 -1.66 13.28 -6.01
CA ALA A 44 -2.21 14.57 -5.62
C ALA A 44 -2.43 14.66 -4.11
N TRP A 45 -2.95 13.59 -3.48
CA TRP A 45 -3.15 13.54 -2.03
C TRP A 45 -1.82 13.59 -1.25
N ILE A 46 -0.81 12.84 -1.69
CA ILE A 46 0.54 12.86 -1.08
C ILE A 46 1.17 14.24 -1.21
N GLN A 47 1.02 14.90 -2.36
CA GLN A 47 1.53 16.24 -2.59
C GLN A 47 0.77 17.30 -1.79
N GLN A 48 -0.53 17.12 -1.55
CA GLN A 48 -1.34 18.01 -0.73
C GLN A 48 -1.00 17.89 0.77
N TYR A 49 -0.69 16.67 1.24
CA TYR A 49 -0.42 16.40 2.65
C TYR A 49 0.92 15.64 2.86
N PRO A 50 2.06 16.22 2.47
CA PRO A 50 3.35 15.51 2.49
C PRO A 50 3.76 15.08 3.90
N ARG A 51 3.48 15.90 4.92
CA ARG A 51 3.77 15.58 6.33
C ARG A 51 2.97 14.38 6.82
N ALA A 52 1.70 14.28 6.43
CA ALA A 52 0.85 13.15 6.81
C ALA A 52 1.28 11.87 6.10
N ALA A 53 1.64 11.96 4.81
CA ALA A 53 2.16 10.83 4.04
C ALA A 53 3.47 10.30 4.62
N ILE A 54 4.39 11.18 5.01
CA ILE A 54 5.65 10.81 5.67
C ILE A 54 5.38 10.16 7.03
N ALA A 55 4.53 10.77 7.86
CA ALA A 55 4.19 10.22 9.17
C ALA A 55 3.58 8.81 9.04
N LEU A 56 2.67 8.62 8.08
CA LEU A 56 2.07 7.31 7.80
C LEU A 56 3.13 6.29 7.37
N ALA A 57 4.06 6.66 6.49
CA ALA A 57 5.13 5.78 6.05
C ALA A 57 6.05 5.35 7.21
N VAL A 58 6.39 6.28 8.12
CA VAL A 58 7.19 5.97 9.32
C VAL A 58 6.44 5.02 10.24
N VAL A 59 5.16 5.27 10.52
CA VAL A 59 4.34 4.40 11.38
C VAL A 59 4.23 3.00 10.80
N ILE A 60 3.98 2.87 9.50
CA ILE A 60 3.94 1.56 8.83
C ILE A 60 5.30 0.87 8.93
N GLY A 61 6.40 1.58 8.70
CA GLY A 61 7.76 1.05 8.84
C GLY A 61 8.08 0.57 10.25
N MET A 62 7.66 1.32 11.28
CA MET A 62 7.85 0.92 12.69
C MET A 62 7.04 -0.33 13.03
N VAL A 63 5.78 -0.40 12.62
CA VAL A 63 4.92 -1.56 12.87
C VAL A 63 5.48 -2.80 12.15
N LEU A 64 5.86 -2.67 10.88
CA LEU A 64 6.47 -3.77 10.14
C LEU A 64 7.82 -4.16 10.73
N GLY A 65 8.66 -3.20 11.11
CA GLY A 65 9.95 -3.46 11.75
C GLY A 65 9.81 -4.25 13.05
N HIS A 66 8.84 -3.89 13.89
CA HIS A 66 8.54 -4.61 15.13
C HIS A 66 7.94 -6.02 14.87
N LEU A 67 7.22 -6.22 13.75
CA LEU A 67 6.70 -7.55 13.39
C LEU A 67 7.78 -8.46 12.80
N VAL A 68 8.81 -7.89 12.16
CA VAL A 68 9.90 -8.64 11.51
C VAL A 68 11.05 -8.95 12.47
N TRP A 69 11.26 -8.09 13.49
CA TRP A 69 12.26 -8.29 14.53
C TRP A 69 11.56 -8.61 15.86
N PRO A 70 11.59 -9.88 16.34
CA PRO A 70 11.04 -10.22 17.64
C PRO A 70 11.81 -9.59 18.80
#